data_AF-A0A351HEG8-F1
#
_entry.id   AF-A0A351HEG8-F1
#
_cell.length_a   1.000
_cell.length_b   1.000
_cell.length_c   1.000
_cell.angle_alpha   90.00
_cell.angle_beta   90.00
_cell.angle_gamma   90.00
#
_symmetry.space_group_name_H-M   'P 1'
#
loop_
_entity.id
_entity.type
_entity.pdbx_description
1 polymer ?
#
loop_
_entity_poly.entity_id
_entity_poly.type
_entity_poly.pdbx_seq_one_letter_code
_entity_poly.pdbx_strand_id
1 'polypeptide(L)'
;MERKLTRPRGTGRGGFALVLALSMMAFVIMLLLSMTLLVRVETSNSSQALAQLRAKESARLALMMALGDLQRYAGPDQRVTARAEILGSARATENPYWTGVWDTANPNATPRWMVSWQDQSKPSTQSLELVGKGSVDNDPSQLVNAPIIPVQGQNITSDQIAWWISDEASKACLSTVPLNARADPSFLDDGATEALELQLASTQGLEELISGYDRFTFSEAESLARVSSIAQGLNLLGSSRTVDIDGEAAFHVFAPASYGILANVLPASEGDSGLMRDLSLFPRLLGTGVEEFLSMGETNADLQATASSGAASLRLFTYMQGLDRYPTLNDGDIVTPVL
;
A
#
# COMPACT_ATOMS: atom_id res chain seq x y z
N MET A 1 101.58 -6.99 33.85
CA MET A 1 100.19 -7.17 34.31
C MET A 1 99.28 -6.31 33.44
N GLU A 2 98.77 -6.84 32.31
CA GLU A 2 97.80 -6.15 31.47
C GLU A 2 96.38 -6.64 31.81
N ARG A 3 95.52 -5.74 32.28
CA ARG A 3 94.08 -6.01 32.44
C ARG A 3 93.37 -5.72 31.12
N LYS A 4 92.95 -6.76 30.41
CA LYS A 4 91.95 -6.66 29.33
C LYS A 4 90.60 -6.22 29.91
N LEU A 5 90.13 -5.05 29.50
CA LEU A 5 88.74 -4.61 29.69
C LEU A 5 87.90 -5.06 28.48
N THR A 6 87.19 -6.18 28.63
CA THR A 6 86.13 -6.60 27.70
C THR A 6 84.88 -5.74 27.93
N ARG A 7 84.52 -4.89 26.96
CA ARG A 7 83.20 -4.25 26.91
C ARG A 7 82.12 -5.28 26.54
N PRO A 8 80.97 -5.32 27.22
CA PRO A 8 79.85 -6.15 26.78
C PRO A 8 79.21 -5.53 25.53
N ARG A 9 79.10 -6.33 24.46
CA ARG A 9 78.23 -6.01 23.31
C ARG A 9 76.78 -6.18 23.76
N GLY A 10 76.00 -5.11 23.75
CA GLY A 10 74.57 -5.15 24.04
C GLY A 10 73.83 -5.98 22.99
N THR A 11 73.46 -7.20 23.35
CA THR A 11 72.56 -8.08 22.60
C THR A 11 71.11 -7.81 23.04
N GLY A 12 70.19 -7.60 22.09
CA GLY A 12 68.76 -7.89 22.32
C GLY A 12 67.73 -6.74 22.26
N ARG A 13 67.87 -5.71 21.40
CA ARG A 13 66.84 -4.64 21.23
C ARG A 13 66.06 -4.64 19.90
N GLY A 14 66.31 -5.60 19.00
CA GLY A 14 65.64 -5.62 17.68
C GLY A 14 64.21 -6.16 17.67
N GLY A 15 63.88 -7.13 18.54
CA GLY A 15 62.56 -7.79 18.53
C GLY A 15 61.41 -6.94 19.11
N PHE A 16 61.66 -6.16 20.16
CA PHE A 16 60.64 -5.33 20.80
C PHE A 16 60.15 -4.19 19.90
N ALA A 17 61.07 -3.54 19.18
CA ALA A 17 60.71 -2.48 18.22
C ALA A 17 59.87 -3.04 17.06
N LEU A 18 60.13 -4.28 16.63
CA LEU A 18 59.36 -4.94 15.59
C LEU A 18 57.93 -5.26 16.03
N VAL A 19 57.75 -5.76 17.26
CA VAL A 19 56.40 -6.04 17.83
C VAL A 19 55.61 -4.74 18.00
N LEU A 20 56.26 -3.67 18.46
CA LEU A 20 55.63 -2.35 18.59
C LEU A 20 55.24 -1.77 17.22
N ALA A 21 56.09 -1.92 16.22
CA ALA A 21 55.80 -1.48 14.86
C ALA A 21 54.67 -2.31 14.23
N LEU A 22 54.64 -3.62 14.47
CA LEU A 22 53.60 -4.53 13.97
C LEU A 22 52.25 -4.24 14.63
N SER A 23 52.21 -4.01 15.94
CA SER A 23 50.97 -3.65 16.64
C SER A 23 50.44 -2.28 16.20
N MET A 24 51.33 -1.32 15.98
CA MET A 24 50.97 0.01 15.50
C MET A 24 50.48 -0.04 14.04
N MET A 25 51.11 -0.84 13.17
CA MET A 25 50.66 -1.04 11.79
C MET A 25 49.32 -1.79 11.75
N ALA A 26 49.16 -2.84 12.55
CA ALA A 26 47.90 -3.58 12.66
C ALA A 26 46.75 -2.69 13.17
N PHE A 27 47.02 -1.82 14.15
CA PHE A 27 46.04 -0.86 14.65
C PHE A 27 45.62 0.15 13.56
N VAL A 28 46.60 0.70 12.81
CA VAL A 28 46.31 1.62 11.71
C VAL A 28 45.50 0.93 10.60
N ILE A 29 45.84 -0.31 10.25
CA ILE A 29 45.08 -1.08 9.25
C ILE A 29 43.64 -1.33 9.74
N MET A 30 43.46 -1.70 11.00
CA MET A 30 42.12 -1.86 11.59
C MET A 30 41.31 -0.56 11.57
N LEU A 31 41.95 0.57 11.88
CA LEU A 31 41.30 1.88 11.85
C LEU A 31 40.86 2.26 10.43
N LEU A 32 41.75 2.07 9.45
CA LEU A 32 41.43 2.34 8.04
C LEU A 32 40.32 1.42 7.53
N LEU A 33 40.33 0.13 7.90
CA LEU A 33 39.29 -0.81 7.52
C LEU A 33 37.94 -0.44 8.12
N SER A 34 37.90 -0.08 9.40
CA SER A 34 36.69 0.38 10.09
C SER A 34 36.08 1.61 9.40
N MET A 35 36.90 2.63 9.13
CA MET A 35 36.45 3.85 8.45
C MET A 35 35.97 3.55 7.01
N THR A 36 36.65 2.66 6.29
CA THR A 36 36.27 2.27 4.92
C THR A 36 34.94 1.51 4.91
N LEU A 37 34.72 0.60 5.88
CA LEU A 37 33.47 -0.12 6.01
C LEU A 37 32.31 0.82 6.33
N LEU A 38 32.52 1.76 7.25
CA LEU A 38 31.50 2.75 7.61
C LEU A 38 31.09 3.59 6.39
N VAL A 39 32.06 4.16 5.67
CA VAL A 39 31.79 4.96 4.46
C VAL A 39 31.05 4.14 3.40
N ARG A 40 31.42 2.86 3.23
CA ARG A 40 30.74 1.98 2.26
C ARG A 40 29.28 1.72 2.64
N VAL A 41 29.00 1.45 3.92
CA VAL A 41 27.63 1.25 4.40
C VAL A 41 26.81 2.53 4.26
N GLU A 42 27.37 3.68 4.63
CA GLU A 42 26.70 4.98 4.53
C GLU A 42 26.41 5.38 3.08
N THR A 43 27.34 5.13 2.17
CA THR A 43 27.15 5.35 0.72
C THR A 43 26.07 4.43 0.16
N SER A 44 26.07 3.15 0.54
CA SER A 44 25.06 2.19 0.13
C SER A 44 23.67 2.54 0.69
N ASN A 45 23.61 3.00 1.93
CA ASN A 45 22.34 3.41 2.55
C ASN A 45 21.78 4.66 1.86
N SER A 46 22.64 5.64 1.57
CA SER A 46 22.25 6.87 0.87
C SER A 46 21.76 6.60 -0.56
N SER A 47 22.39 5.66 -1.27
CA SER A 47 21.95 5.29 -2.63
C SER A 47 20.61 4.56 -2.62
N GLN A 48 20.36 3.71 -1.63
CA GLN A 48 19.06 3.05 -1.44
C GLN A 48 17.96 4.05 -1.09
N ALA A 49 18.22 4.98 -0.16
CA ALA A 49 17.29 6.04 0.19
C ALA A 49 16.93 6.92 -1.03
N LEU A 50 17.93 7.27 -1.84
CA LEU A 50 17.70 8.03 -3.08
C LEU A 50 16.86 7.24 -4.11
N ALA A 51 17.14 5.95 -4.27
CA ALA A 51 16.37 5.09 -5.18
C ALA A 51 14.91 4.94 -4.73
N GLN A 52 14.67 4.79 -3.42
CA GLN A 52 13.32 4.77 -2.86
C GLN A 52 12.58 6.09 -3.08
N LEU A 53 13.23 7.23 -2.88
CA LEU A 53 12.62 8.54 -3.16
C LEU A 53 12.25 8.69 -4.64
N ARG A 54 13.13 8.29 -5.56
CA ARG A 54 12.83 8.32 -7.00
C ARG A 54 11.67 7.40 -7.37
N ALA A 55 11.59 6.21 -6.78
CA ALA A 55 10.48 5.30 -6.98
C ALA A 55 9.16 5.90 -6.44
N LYS A 56 9.17 6.52 -5.24
CA LYS A 56 8.01 7.21 -4.66
C LYS A 56 7.52 8.36 -5.55
N GLU A 57 8.43 9.20 -6.06
CA GLU A 57 8.06 10.31 -6.97
C GLU A 57 7.51 9.80 -8.32
N SER A 58 8.11 8.75 -8.87
CA SER A 58 7.63 8.11 -10.10
C SER A 58 6.24 7.48 -9.90
N ALA A 59 6.01 6.81 -8.76
CA ALA A 59 4.70 6.28 -8.40
C ALA A 59 3.66 7.39 -8.20
N ARG A 60 4.04 8.52 -7.57
CA ARG A 60 3.17 9.69 -7.43
C ARG A 60 2.77 10.27 -8.78
N LEU A 61 3.71 10.35 -9.72
CA LEU A 61 3.43 10.77 -11.09
C LEU A 61 2.44 9.82 -11.78
N ALA A 62 2.65 8.50 -11.65
CA ALA A 62 1.75 7.49 -12.20
C ALA A 62 0.34 7.60 -11.59
N LEU A 63 0.23 7.81 -10.29
CA LEU A 63 -1.04 8.04 -9.59
C LEU A 63 -1.76 9.30 -10.11
N MET A 64 -1.03 10.42 -10.28
CA MET A 64 -1.62 11.65 -10.82
C MET A 64 -2.11 11.46 -12.26
N MET A 65 -1.41 10.68 -13.09
CA MET A 65 -1.87 10.32 -14.43
C MET A 65 -3.14 9.46 -14.38
N ALA A 66 -3.13 8.40 -13.55
CA ALA A 66 -4.27 7.50 -13.38
C ALA A 66 -5.53 8.26 -12.93
N LEU A 67 -5.38 9.13 -11.92
CA LEU A 67 -6.48 9.96 -11.43
C LEU A 67 -6.98 10.95 -12.50
N GLY A 68 -6.07 11.55 -13.26
CA GLY A 68 -6.43 12.44 -14.37
C GLY A 68 -7.24 11.72 -15.45
N ASP A 69 -6.84 10.50 -15.82
CA ASP A 69 -7.57 9.68 -16.78
C ASP A 69 -8.91 9.20 -16.20
N LEU A 70 -8.96 8.80 -14.93
CA LEU A 70 -10.20 8.44 -14.25
C LEU A 70 -11.19 9.61 -14.27
N GLN A 71 -10.77 10.81 -13.87
CA GLN A 71 -11.63 12.00 -13.89
C GLN A 71 -12.10 12.34 -15.30
N ARG A 72 -11.19 12.29 -16.28
CA ARG A 72 -11.51 12.65 -17.65
C ARG A 72 -12.51 11.71 -18.30
N TYR A 73 -12.38 10.40 -18.05
CA TYR A 73 -13.12 9.38 -18.78
C TYR A 73 -14.25 8.75 -18.00
N ALA A 74 -14.13 8.63 -16.68
CA ALA A 74 -15.18 8.11 -15.78
C ALA A 74 -15.92 9.22 -15.00
N GLY A 75 -15.46 10.47 -15.06
CA GLY A 75 -16.13 11.59 -14.40
C GLY A 75 -17.56 11.89 -14.90
N PRO A 76 -17.83 11.90 -16.22
CA PRO A 76 -19.19 12.14 -16.71
C PRO A 76 -20.17 11.06 -16.25
N ASP A 77 -21.39 11.44 -15.84
CA ASP A 77 -22.42 10.53 -15.32
C ASP A 77 -22.90 9.47 -16.34
N GLN A 78 -22.66 9.69 -17.63
CA GLN A 78 -23.00 8.75 -18.72
C GLN A 78 -21.91 7.69 -18.95
N ARG A 79 -21.25 7.25 -17.88
CA ARG A 79 -20.12 6.32 -17.95
C ARG A 79 -20.40 5.12 -17.07
N VAL A 80 -20.08 3.94 -17.58
CA VAL A 80 -20.18 2.67 -16.84
C VAL A 80 -18.80 2.06 -16.80
N THR A 81 -18.38 1.61 -15.62
CA THR A 81 -17.14 0.87 -15.41
C THR A 81 -17.44 -0.62 -15.22
N ALA A 82 -16.54 -1.46 -15.71
CA ALA A 82 -16.59 -2.91 -15.52
C ALA A 82 -15.23 -3.54 -15.84
N ARG A 83 -14.95 -4.71 -15.27
CA ARG A 83 -13.77 -5.51 -15.64
C ARG A 83 -13.90 -6.06 -17.06
N ALA A 84 -12.77 -6.26 -17.74
CA ALA A 84 -12.69 -6.72 -19.13
C ALA A 84 -13.31 -8.11 -19.33
N GLU A 85 -13.34 -8.93 -18.28
CA GLU A 85 -13.97 -10.26 -18.26
C GLU A 85 -15.43 -10.26 -18.74
N ILE A 86 -16.18 -9.15 -18.59
CA ILE A 86 -17.57 -9.06 -19.06
C ILE A 86 -17.69 -9.26 -20.58
N LEU A 87 -16.59 -9.00 -21.31
CA LEU A 87 -16.51 -9.21 -22.75
C LEU A 87 -16.21 -10.67 -23.13
N GLY A 88 -15.98 -11.54 -22.14
CA GLY A 88 -15.61 -12.94 -22.29
C GLY A 88 -14.26 -13.15 -22.98
N SER A 89 -13.97 -14.42 -23.30
CA SER A 89 -12.73 -14.83 -23.98
C SER A 89 -12.59 -14.33 -25.42
N ALA A 90 -13.67 -13.79 -26.02
CA ALA A 90 -13.68 -13.31 -27.40
C ALA A 90 -13.07 -11.89 -27.56
N ARG A 91 -12.93 -11.13 -26.47
CA ARG A 91 -12.48 -9.72 -26.51
C ARG A 91 -11.56 -9.29 -25.37
N ALA A 92 -11.27 -10.14 -24.37
CA ALA A 92 -10.21 -9.91 -23.39
C ALA A 92 -8.83 -10.05 -24.07
N THR A 93 -8.42 -9.07 -24.87
CA THR A 93 -7.25 -9.21 -25.74
C THR A 93 -5.92 -9.12 -24.99
N GLU A 94 -5.90 -8.62 -23.74
CA GLU A 94 -4.64 -8.35 -23.03
C GLU A 94 -4.67 -8.71 -21.53
N ASN A 95 -5.76 -8.43 -20.80
CA ASN A 95 -5.94 -8.86 -19.41
C ASN A 95 -7.43 -8.84 -18.98
N PRO A 96 -7.99 -9.91 -18.36
CA PRO A 96 -9.39 -9.94 -17.94
C PRO A 96 -9.72 -8.98 -16.78
N TYR A 97 -8.72 -8.59 -15.98
CA TYR A 97 -8.90 -7.73 -14.80
C TYR A 97 -8.76 -6.24 -15.09
N TRP A 98 -8.53 -5.84 -16.35
CA TRP A 98 -8.51 -4.43 -16.70
C TRP A 98 -9.91 -3.82 -16.60
N THR A 99 -9.99 -2.64 -15.98
CA THR A 99 -11.25 -1.91 -15.89
C THR A 99 -11.44 -1.09 -17.15
N GLY A 100 -12.54 -1.32 -17.84
CA GLY A 100 -12.98 -0.51 -18.98
C GLY A 100 -13.93 0.59 -18.54
N VAL A 101 -14.00 1.66 -19.31
CA VAL A 101 -15.05 2.67 -19.21
C VAL A 101 -15.80 2.74 -20.53
N TRP A 102 -17.11 2.51 -20.46
CA TRP A 102 -18.04 2.54 -21.58
C TRP A 102 -18.87 3.82 -21.57
N ASP A 103 -19.16 4.34 -22.76
CA ASP A 103 -20.07 5.45 -22.96
C ASP A 103 -21.51 4.92 -23.14
N THR A 104 -22.42 5.27 -22.23
CA THR A 104 -23.83 4.82 -22.32
C THR A 104 -24.57 5.46 -23.49
N ALA A 105 -24.12 6.62 -23.99
CA ALA A 105 -24.72 7.29 -25.15
C ALA A 105 -24.34 6.60 -26.47
N ASN A 106 -23.25 5.83 -26.50
CA ASN A 106 -22.84 5.05 -27.67
C ASN A 106 -22.43 3.62 -27.28
N PRO A 107 -23.40 2.68 -27.21
CA PRO A 107 -23.15 1.29 -26.80
C PRO A 107 -22.17 0.51 -27.68
N ASN A 108 -21.92 0.97 -28.91
CA ASN A 108 -21.00 0.32 -29.85
C ASN A 108 -19.57 0.88 -29.78
N ALA A 109 -19.34 1.93 -28.98
CA ALA A 109 -18.01 2.48 -28.79
C ALA A 109 -17.10 1.44 -28.11
N THR A 110 -15.84 1.38 -28.54
CA THR A 110 -14.83 0.58 -27.83
C THR A 110 -14.61 1.18 -26.44
N PRO A 111 -14.56 0.37 -25.37
CA PRO A 111 -14.25 0.88 -24.05
C PRO A 111 -12.87 1.50 -24.02
N ARG A 112 -12.69 2.47 -23.12
CA ARG A 112 -11.36 2.94 -22.76
C ARG A 112 -10.89 2.17 -21.55
N TRP A 113 -9.77 1.47 -21.69
CA TRP A 113 -9.13 0.76 -20.59
C TRP A 113 -8.44 1.74 -19.62
N MET A 114 -8.67 1.59 -18.32
CA MET A 114 -8.06 2.40 -17.25
C MET A 114 -6.73 1.80 -16.81
N VAL A 115 -5.76 1.94 -17.70
CA VAL A 115 -4.40 1.40 -17.60
C VAL A 115 -3.47 2.38 -18.30
N SER A 116 -2.17 2.33 -18.00
CA SER A 116 -1.07 3.14 -18.57
C SER A 116 -0.83 2.94 -20.08
N TRP A 117 -1.91 2.85 -20.86
CA TRP A 117 -1.96 2.70 -22.30
C TRP A 117 -2.52 3.97 -22.95
N GLN A 118 -1.62 4.87 -23.34
CA GLN A 118 -1.99 6.19 -23.85
C GLN A 118 -2.72 6.14 -25.20
N ASP A 119 -2.23 5.31 -26.14
CA ASP A 119 -2.83 5.13 -27.47
C ASP A 119 -3.33 3.69 -27.63
N GLN A 120 -4.57 3.46 -27.22
CA GLN A 120 -5.23 2.14 -27.25
C GLN A 120 -5.53 1.63 -28.66
N SER A 121 -5.23 2.41 -29.70
CA SER A 121 -5.28 1.94 -31.09
C SER A 121 -4.03 1.16 -31.49
N LYS A 122 -2.95 1.20 -30.70
CA LYS A 122 -1.68 0.52 -30.95
C LYS A 122 -1.32 -0.39 -29.79
N PRO A 123 -1.12 -1.70 -30.01
CA PRO A 123 -0.73 -2.62 -28.94
C PRO A 123 0.60 -2.18 -28.32
N SER A 124 0.70 -2.26 -26.99
CA SER A 124 1.98 -2.05 -26.32
C SER A 124 2.87 -3.28 -26.45
N THR A 125 4.16 -3.08 -26.72
CA THR A 125 5.15 -4.16 -26.78
C THR A 125 5.83 -4.46 -25.45
N GLN A 126 5.64 -3.59 -24.44
CA GLN A 126 6.27 -3.72 -23.12
C GLN A 126 5.22 -3.48 -22.02
N SER A 127 5.24 -4.33 -21.01
CA SER A 127 4.36 -4.25 -19.84
C SER A 127 5.14 -4.47 -18.55
N LEU A 128 4.64 -3.87 -17.47
CA LEU A 128 5.11 -4.07 -16.10
C LEU A 128 4.04 -4.85 -15.33
N GLU A 129 4.47 -5.84 -14.55
CA GLU A 129 3.61 -6.56 -13.61
C GLU A 129 3.31 -5.66 -12.41
N LEU A 130 2.04 -5.33 -12.21
CA LEU A 130 1.55 -4.52 -11.08
C LEU A 130 0.98 -5.39 -9.97
N VAL A 131 0.29 -6.47 -10.34
CA VAL A 131 -0.22 -7.47 -9.40
C VAL A 131 0.43 -8.80 -9.74
N GLY A 132 1.32 -9.23 -8.86
CA GLY A 132 2.23 -10.33 -9.10
C GLY A 132 2.11 -11.46 -8.08
N LYS A 133 3.09 -12.36 -8.15
CA LYS A 133 3.25 -13.45 -7.19
C LYS A 133 3.42 -12.92 -5.77
N GLY A 134 2.42 -13.15 -4.93
CA GLY A 134 2.35 -12.63 -3.55
C GLY A 134 1.09 -11.82 -3.27
N SER A 135 0.48 -11.23 -4.30
CA SER A 135 -0.88 -10.67 -4.25
C SER A 135 -1.90 -11.66 -4.80
N VAL A 136 -1.54 -12.37 -5.86
CA VAL A 136 -2.33 -13.44 -6.46
C VAL A 136 -1.57 -14.77 -6.37
N ASP A 137 -2.30 -15.87 -6.57
CA ASP A 137 -1.73 -17.21 -6.63
C ASP A 137 -0.77 -17.36 -7.83
N ASN A 138 -0.11 -18.51 -7.96
CA ASN A 138 0.87 -18.74 -9.05
C ASN A 138 0.23 -18.94 -10.44
N ASP A 139 -1.04 -18.56 -10.63
CA ASP A 139 -1.74 -18.65 -11.92
C ASP A 139 -1.44 -17.42 -12.79
N PRO A 140 -0.76 -17.59 -13.95
CA PRO A 140 -0.44 -16.48 -14.83
C PRO A 140 -1.67 -15.75 -15.39
N SER A 141 -2.83 -16.42 -15.45
CA SER A 141 -4.07 -15.80 -15.92
C SER A 141 -4.59 -14.71 -15.00
N GLN A 142 -4.14 -14.71 -13.73
CA GLN A 142 -4.58 -13.83 -12.65
C GLN A 142 -3.63 -12.66 -12.38
N LEU A 143 -2.49 -12.62 -13.05
CA LEU A 143 -1.54 -11.52 -12.96
C LEU A 143 -2.12 -10.28 -13.64
N VAL A 144 -1.87 -9.10 -13.07
CA VAL A 144 -2.24 -7.83 -13.71
C VAL A 144 -1.00 -7.13 -14.21
N ASN A 145 -0.92 -7.03 -15.53
CA ASN A 145 0.14 -6.33 -16.25
C ASN A 145 -0.40 -5.04 -16.85
N ALA A 146 0.43 -4.01 -16.93
CA ALA A 146 0.08 -2.73 -17.53
C ALA A 146 1.20 -2.23 -18.45
N PRO A 147 0.89 -1.62 -19.61
CA PRO A 147 1.88 -1.05 -20.51
C PRO A 147 2.82 -0.03 -19.85
N ILE A 148 4.09 -0.04 -20.23
CA ILE A 148 5.08 0.87 -19.66
C ILE A 148 5.02 2.25 -20.33
N ILE A 149 5.02 3.30 -19.51
CA ILE A 149 5.25 4.68 -19.93
C ILE A 149 6.68 5.08 -19.52
N PRO A 150 7.57 5.42 -20.48
CA PRO A 150 8.89 5.93 -20.16
C PRO A 150 8.80 7.38 -19.65
N VAL A 151 9.38 7.65 -18.49
CA VAL A 151 9.56 9.00 -17.96
C VAL A 151 10.88 9.55 -18.49
N GLN A 152 10.79 10.55 -19.38
CA GLN A 152 11.97 11.19 -19.95
C GLN A 152 12.53 12.24 -18.99
N GLY A 153 13.82 12.11 -18.66
CA GLY A 153 14.60 13.18 -18.03
C GLY A 153 15.15 14.14 -19.07
N GLN A 154 16.27 14.80 -18.77
CA GLN A 154 17.00 15.65 -19.73
C GLN A 154 17.65 14.81 -20.85
N ASN A 155 16.84 14.30 -21.79
CA ASN A 155 17.19 13.54 -22.99
C ASN A 155 17.61 12.07 -22.81
N ILE A 156 17.33 11.46 -21.65
CA ILE A 156 17.47 10.01 -21.43
C ILE A 156 16.22 9.53 -20.67
N THR A 157 15.75 8.30 -20.94
CA THR A 157 14.73 7.67 -20.09
C THR A 157 15.27 7.56 -18.67
N SER A 158 14.69 8.34 -17.75
CA SER A 158 15.11 8.37 -16.35
C SER A 158 14.50 7.20 -15.59
N ASP A 159 13.21 6.95 -15.82
CA ASP A 159 12.42 5.96 -15.10
C ASP A 159 11.33 5.38 -16.00
N GLN A 160 10.70 4.31 -15.54
CA GLN A 160 9.58 3.64 -16.19
C GLN A 160 8.45 3.53 -15.19
N ILE A 161 7.24 3.92 -15.61
CA ILE A 161 6.05 3.86 -14.78
C ILE A 161 4.96 3.09 -15.49
N ALA A 162 4.11 2.43 -14.71
CA ALA A 162 2.87 1.84 -15.18
C ALA A 162 1.81 2.00 -14.09
N TRP A 163 0.55 2.03 -14.49
CA TRP A 163 -0.58 2.15 -13.58
C TRP A 163 -1.79 1.42 -14.14
N TRP A 164 -2.68 1.01 -13.25
CA TRP A 164 -3.93 0.34 -13.54
C TRP A 164 -4.93 0.73 -12.46
N ILE A 165 -6.20 0.86 -12.85
CA ILE A 165 -7.31 1.11 -11.93
C ILE A 165 -8.17 -0.15 -11.89
N SER A 166 -8.29 -0.71 -10.69
CA SER A 166 -9.17 -1.84 -10.38
C SER A 166 -10.59 -1.36 -10.15
N ASP A 167 -11.58 -2.17 -10.56
CA ASP A 167 -12.97 -1.97 -10.18
C ASP A 167 -13.21 -2.60 -8.80
N GLU A 168 -13.13 -1.78 -7.74
CA GLU A 168 -13.37 -2.26 -6.38
C GLU A 168 -14.85 -2.43 -6.05
N ALA A 169 -15.77 -1.90 -6.89
CA ALA A 169 -17.20 -2.06 -6.69
C ALA A 169 -17.69 -3.48 -7.02
N SER A 170 -16.94 -4.23 -7.85
CA SER A 170 -17.24 -5.64 -8.14
C SER A 170 -16.75 -6.61 -7.07
N LYS A 171 -16.00 -6.13 -6.06
CA LYS A 171 -15.41 -6.96 -5.00
C LYS A 171 -16.24 -6.97 -3.73
N ALA A 172 -16.21 -8.07 -3.01
CA ALA A 172 -16.85 -8.20 -1.71
C ALA A 172 -16.01 -7.50 -0.62
N CYS A 173 -16.62 -6.58 0.13
CA CYS A 173 -15.94 -5.87 1.21
C CYS A 173 -15.79 -6.75 2.46
N LEU A 174 -14.59 -6.87 3.01
CA LEU A 174 -14.29 -7.64 4.22
C LEU A 174 -14.34 -6.81 5.52
N SER A 175 -14.11 -5.50 5.48
CA SER A 175 -13.95 -4.68 6.70
C SER A 175 -15.24 -4.17 7.31
N THR A 176 -16.39 -4.39 6.70
CA THR A 176 -17.63 -3.82 7.25
C THR A 176 -18.21 -4.71 8.34
N VAL A 177 -18.66 -4.08 9.43
CA VAL A 177 -19.43 -4.77 10.47
C VAL A 177 -20.75 -5.30 9.88
N PRO A 178 -21.13 -6.56 10.15
CA PRO A 178 -22.39 -7.12 9.69
C PRO A 178 -23.59 -6.40 10.30
N LEU A 179 -24.75 -6.46 9.62
CA LEU A 179 -25.90 -5.59 9.91
C LEU A 179 -26.41 -5.70 11.35
N ASN A 180 -26.33 -6.88 11.97
CA ASN A 180 -26.76 -7.12 13.35
C ASN A 180 -25.94 -6.40 14.42
N ALA A 181 -24.69 -6.08 14.13
CA ALA A 181 -23.76 -5.43 15.03
C ALA A 181 -23.52 -3.95 14.67
N ARG A 182 -24.19 -3.46 13.61
CA ARG A 182 -24.31 -2.03 13.38
C ARG A 182 -25.23 -1.46 14.45
N ALA A 183 -24.87 -0.32 15.02
CA ALA A 183 -25.77 0.40 15.92
C ALA A 183 -27.14 0.54 15.26
N ASP A 184 -28.23 0.39 16.02
CA ASP A 184 -29.59 0.62 15.54
C ASP A 184 -29.60 1.93 14.73
N PRO A 185 -30.22 1.98 13.54
CA PRO A 185 -30.25 3.17 12.70
C PRO A 185 -31.10 4.23 13.37
N SER A 186 -30.52 4.89 14.37
CA SER A 186 -30.94 6.19 14.85
C SER A 186 -30.06 7.14 14.07
N PHE A 187 -30.67 7.97 13.22
CA PHE A 187 -30.05 9.02 12.42
C PHE A 187 -29.41 10.14 13.28
N LEU A 188 -28.98 9.82 14.51
CA LEU A 188 -28.65 10.73 15.60
C LEU A 188 -27.41 10.31 16.41
N ASP A 189 -26.69 9.25 16.03
CA ASP A 189 -25.42 8.87 16.69
C ASP A 189 -24.26 9.09 15.71
N ASP A 190 -23.33 9.98 16.07
CA ASP A 190 -22.48 10.73 15.13
C ASP A 190 -21.18 10.01 14.72
N GLY A 191 -20.73 9.00 15.46
CA GLY A 191 -19.37 8.44 15.31
C GLY A 191 -19.22 7.23 14.38
N ALA A 192 -20.29 6.44 14.18
CA ALA A 192 -20.24 5.16 13.45
C ALA A 192 -20.88 5.22 12.05
N THR A 193 -21.65 6.28 11.78
CA THR A 193 -22.43 6.54 10.56
C THR A 193 -21.58 7.04 9.41
N GLU A 194 -20.62 7.94 9.66
CA GLU A 194 -19.86 8.61 8.60
C GLU A 194 -19.05 7.63 7.72
N ALA A 195 -18.47 6.60 8.33
CA ALA A 195 -17.71 5.59 7.59
C ALA A 195 -18.62 4.60 6.85
N LEU A 196 -19.85 4.35 7.32
CA LEU A 196 -20.81 3.40 6.75
C LEU A 196 -21.62 4.00 5.59
N GLU A 197 -21.96 5.29 5.64
CA GLU A 197 -22.69 6.00 4.58
C GLU A 197 -21.86 6.14 3.29
N LEU A 198 -20.53 6.19 3.44
CA LEU A 198 -19.62 6.25 2.31
C LEU A 198 -19.28 4.87 1.75
N GLN A 199 -19.76 3.75 2.29
CA GLN A 199 -19.41 2.44 1.72
C GLN A 199 -20.31 2.05 0.54
N LEU A 200 -19.69 1.72 -0.60
CA LEU A 200 -20.41 1.29 -1.80
C LEU A 200 -20.80 -0.18 -1.75
N ALA A 201 -19.85 -1.06 -1.42
CA ALA A 201 -20.10 -2.49 -1.32
C ALA A 201 -20.42 -2.88 0.14
N SER A 202 -21.68 -3.21 0.39
CA SER A 202 -22.06 -3.88 1.64
C SER A 202 -21.45 -5.30 1.70
N THR A 203 -21.33 -5.89 2.89
CA THR A 203 -20.89 -7.29 3.10
C THR A 203 -21.84 -8.35 2.54
N GLN A 204 -22.80 -7.96 1.69
CA GLN A 204 -23.73 -8.88 1.04
C GLN A 204 -22.97 -9.84 0.12
N GLY A 205 -23.22 -11.15 0.27
CA GLY A 205 -22.61 -12.17 -0.58
C GLY A 205 -21.39 -12.84 0.04
N LEU A 206 -20.88 -12.34 1.17
CA LEU A 206 -19.84 -13.04 1.93
C LEU A 206 -20.30 -14.41 2.45
N GLU A 207 -21.61 -14.59 2.67
CA GLU A 207 -22.18 -15.85 3.14
C GLU A 207 -22.03 -16.98 2.11
N GLU A 208 -22.04 -16.64 0.82
CA GLU A 208 -21.83 -17.61 -0.27
C GLU A 208 -20.34 -17.93 -0.44
N LEU A 209 -19.49 -16.89 -0.31
CA LEU A 209 -18.04 -17.02 -0.50
C LEU A 209 -17.32 -17.64 0.71
N ILE A 210 -17.89 -17.54 1.92
CA ILE A 210 -17.24 -17.97 3.16
C ILE A 210 -18.18 -18.89 3.93
N SER A 211 -17.81 -20.17 4.00
CA SER A 211 -18.60 -21.16 4.71
C SER A 211 -18.78 -20.79 6.19
N GLY A 212 -20.02 -20.74 6.66
CA GLY A 212 -20.33 -20.46 8.06
C GLY A 212 -20.07 -19.01 8.48
N TYR A 213 -19.91 -18.09 7.54
CA TYR A 213 -20.14 -16.66 7.76
C TYR A 213 -21.64 -16.38 7.68
N ASP A 214 -22.17 -15.66 8.66
CA ASP A 214 -23.57 -15.22 8.66
C ASP A 214 -23.65 -13.79 9.20
N ARG A 215 -24.13 -12.87 8.36
CA ARG A 215 -24.19 -11.44 8.69
C ARG A 215 -25.15 -11.07 9.83
N PHE A 216 -25.81 -12.02 10.48
CA PHE A 216 -26.71 -11.77 11.61
C PHE A 216 -26.28 -12.47 12.90
N THR A 217 -25.44 -13.49 12.81
CA THR A 217 -25.08 -14.35 13.94
C THR A 217 -23.57 -14.55 14.10
N PHE A 218 -22.75 -13.98 13.20
CA PHE A 218 -21.31 -14.09 13.27
C PHE A 218 -20.73 -13.45 14.55
N SER A 219 -20.13 -14.28 15.40
CA SER A 219 -19.66 -13.88 16.73
C SER A 219 -18.43 -12.96 16.73
N GLU A 220 -17.67 -12.92 15.64
CA GLU A 220 -16.44 -12.11 15.51
C GLU A 220 -16.68 -10.84 14.65
N ALA A 221 -17.95 -10.49 14.43
CA ALA A 221 -18.44 -9.36 13.64
C ALA A 221 -17.68 -8.05 13.86
N GLU A 222 -17.46 -7.69 15.13
CA GLU A 222 -16.80 -6.43 15.50
C GLU A 222 -15.32 -6.38 15.09
N SER A 223 -14.68 -7.54 14.92
CA SER A 223 -13.26 -7.61 14.50
C SER A 223 -13.09 -7.27 13.01
N LEU A 224 -14.15 -7.41 12.20
CA LEU A 224 -14.11 -7.06 10.78
C LEU A 224 -13.91 -5.57 10.57
N ALA A 225 -14.44 -4.71 11.45
CA ALA A 225 -14.23 -3.25 11.41
C ALA A 225 -12.75 -2.84 11.43
N ARG A 226 -11.87 -3.74 11.90
CA ARG A 226 -10.42 -3.51 12.07
C ARG A 226 -9.57 -4.10 10.96
N VAL A 227 -10.20 -4.66 9.92
CA VAL A 227 -9.51 -5.25 8.78
C VAL A 227 -8.91 -4.15 7.92
N SER A 228 -7.59 -4.17 7.79
CA SER A 228 -6.84 -3.26 6.91
C SER A 228 -6.23 -3.96 5.69
N SER A 229 -6.28 -5.29 5.65
CA SER A 229 -5.78 -6.09 4.52
C SER A 229 -6.62 -7.35 4.31
N ILE A 230 -6.65 -7.84 3.07
CA ILE A 230 -7.36 -9.08 2.71
C ILE A 230 -6.84 -10.25 3.53
N ALA A 231 -5.50 -10.38 3.66
CA ALA A 231 -4.90 -11.44 4.47
C ALA A 231 -5.32 -11.40 5.95
N GLN A 232 -5.38 -10.20 6.55
CA GLN A 232 -5.88 -10.04 7.91
C GLN A 232 -7.36 -10.42 8.02
N GLY A 233 -8.20 -10.00 7.08
CA GLY A 233 -9.61 -10.35 7.04
C GLY A 233 -9.83 -11.85 6.95
N LEU A 234 -9.16 -12.51 6.01
CA LEU A 234 -9.25 -13.97 5.84
C LEU A 234 -8.73 -14.73 7.07
N ASN A 235 -7.67 -14.25 7.72
CA ASN A 235 -7.17 -14.85 8.97
C ASN A 235 -8.15 -14.69 10.14
N LEU A 236 -8.82 -13.54 10.24
CA LEU A 236 -9.83 -13.27 11.28
C LEU A 236 -11.08 -14.12 11.10
N LEU A 237 -11.42 -14.48 9.85
CA LEU A 237 -12.51 -15.40 9.55
C LEU A 237 -12.18 -16.86 9.96
N GLY A 238 -10.95 -17.12 10.42
CA GLY A 238 -10.53 -18.38 11.03
C GLY A 238 -10.21 -19.49 10.03
N SER A 239 -9.21 -20.32 10.34
CA SER A 239 -8.74 -21.42 9.48
C SER A 239 -9.73 -22.58 9.31
N SER A 240 -10.81 -22.60 10.10
CA SER A 240 -11.87 -23.61 10.02
C SER A 240 -12.90 -23.32 8.92
N ARG A 241 -12.92 -22.09 8.38
CA ARG A 241 -13.84 -21.69 7.31
C ARG A 241 -13.15 -21.85 5.97
N THR A 242 -13.85 -22.47 5.02
CA THR A 242 -13.40 -22.56 3.63
C THR A 242 -13.90 -21.34 2.87
N VAL A 243 -12.98 -20.70 2.15
CA VAL A 243 -13.30 -19.61 1.22
C VAL A 243 -13.47 -20.24 -0.15
N ASP A 244 -14.68 -20.15 -0.69
CA ASP A 244 -15.01 -20.60 -2.05
C ASP A 244 -15.00 -19.39 -2.99
N ILE A 245 -13.97 -19.33 -3.84
CA ILE A 245 -13.68 -18.21 -4.75
C ILE A 245 -13.56 -18.69 -6.20
N ASP A 246 -14.11 -19.88 -6.50
CA ASP A 246 -14.17 -20.48 -7.84
C ASP A 246 -12.83 -20.46 -8.62
N GLY A 247 -11.71 -20.63 -7.91
CA GLY A 247 -10.37 -20.64 -8.49
C GLY A 247 -9.77 -19.25 -8.80
N GLU A 248 -10.49 -18.16 -8.54
CA GLU A 248 -9.98 -16.79 -8.59
C GLU A 248 -9.19 -16.45 -7.29
N ALA A 249 -8.17 -15.61 -7.39
CA ALA A 249 -7.39 -15.20 -6.24
C ALA A 249 -8.19 -14.24 -5.35
N ALA A 250 -8.00 -14.35 -4.03
CA ALA A 250 -8.65 -13.48 -3.04
C ALA A 250 -8.48 -11.97 -3.32
N PHE A 251 -7.39 -11.56 -3.96
CA PHE A 251 -7.14 -10.18 -4.36
C PHE A 251 -8.18 -9.61 -5.35
N HIS A 252 -8.72 -10.46 -6.23
CA HIS A 252 -9.69 -10.05 -7.23
C HIS A 252 -11.13 -10.19 -6.76
N VAL A 253 -11.39 -11.00 -5.74
CA VAL A 253 -12.73 -11.24 -5.16
C VAL A 253 -13.02 -10.30 -3.99
N PHE A 254 -12.04 -10.04 -3.14
CA PHE A 254 -12.24 -9.28 -1.90
C PHE A 254 -11.59 -7.90 -1.96
N ALA A 255 -12.28 -6.91 -1.39
CA ALA A 255 -11.73 -5.62 -1.05
C ALA A 255 -11.56 -5.53 0.48
N PRO A 256 -10.42 -5.04 1.00
CA PRO A 256 -10.30 -4.81 2.43
C PRO A 256 -11.34 -3.79 2.89
N ALA A 257 -11.55 -2.70 2.15
CA ALA A 257 -12.61 -1.72 2.36
C ALA A 257 -13.10 -1.20 1.01
N SER A 258 -14.35 -0.74 0.95
CA SER A 258 -14.95 -0.17 -0.26
C SER A 258 -15.62 1.15 0.09
N TYR A 259 -15.14 2.26 -0.48
CA TYR A 259 -15.68 3.60 -0.24
C TYR A 259 -16.10 4.24 -1.57
N GLY A 260 -17.17 5.01 -1.51
CA GLY A 260 -17.69 5.83 -2.59
C GLY A 260 -16.97 7.15 -2.67
N ILE A 261 -16.88 7.65 -3.90
CA ILE A 261 -16.32 8.95 -4.20
C ILE A 261 -17.48 9.88 -4.51
N LEU A 262 -17.47 11.08 -3.92
CA LEU A 262 -18.44 12.10 -4.27
C LEU A 262 -18.19 12.58 -5.70
N ALA A 263 -19.21 12.50 -6.53
CA ALA A 263 -19.16 12.94 -7.92
C ALA A 263 -20.25 13.98 -8.18
N ASN A 264 -19.91 14.99 -8.96
CA ASN A 264 -20.88 15.93 -9.49
C ASN A 264 -21.39 15.43 -10.84
N VAL A 265 -22.69 15.14 -10.89
CA VAL A 265 -23.39 14.56 -12.04
C VAL A 265 -23.67 15.55 -13.18
N LEU A 266 -23.13 16.77 -13.10
CA LEU A 266 -23.30 17.75 -14.17
C LEU A 266 -22.78 17.23 -15.52
N PRO A 267 -23.36 17.68 -16.65
CA PRO A 267 -22.86 17.32 -17.96
C PRO A 267 -21.39 17.71 -18.14
N ALA A 268 -20.62 16.91 -18.88
CA ALA A 268 -19.19 17.15 -19.15
C ALA A 268 -18.89 18.53 -19.79
N SER A 269 -19.90 19.24 -20.29
CA SER A 269 -19.79 20.61 -20.80
C SER A 269 -19.68 21.67 -19.70
N GLU A 270 -19.97 21.32 -18.45
CA GLU A 270 -19.91 22.23 -17.30
C GLU A 270 -18.61 22.04 -16.52
N GLY A 271 -17.99 23.14 -16.09
CA GLY A 271 -16.67 23.14 -15.46
C GLY A 271 -16.58 22.44 -14.11
N ASP A 272 -17.73 22.27 -13.43
CA ASP A 272 -17.82 21.61 -12.13
C ASP A 272 -18.24 20.13 -12.23
N SER A 273 -18.36 19.57 -13.44
CA SER A 273 -18.73 18.16 -13.67
C SER A 273 -17.59 17.18 -13.35
N GLY A 274 -17.94 15.97 -12.93
CA GLY A 274 -16.99 14.88 -12.69
C GLY A 274 -16.75 14.59 -11.21
N LEU A 275 -15.72 13.79 -10.92
CA LEU A 275 -15.36 13.47 -9.54
C LEU A 275 -15.00 14.75 -8.79
N MET A 276 -15.57 14.93 -7.59
CA MET A 276 -15.20 16.05 -6.74
C MET A 276 -13.71 15.95 -6.39
N ARG A 277 -13.06 17.11 -6.27
CA ARG A 277 -11.61 17.22 -6.09
C ARG A 277 -11.14 16.27 -4.99
N ASP A 278 -10.16 15.44 -5.33
CA ASP A 278 -9.51 14.53 -4.40
C ASP A 278 -8.90 15.34 -3.23
N LEU A 279 -9.47 15.13 -2.05
CA LEU A 279 -9.08 15.81 -0.83
C LEU A 279 -7.79 15.22 -0.23
N SER A 280 -7.30 14.08 -0.73
CA SER A 280 -5.99 13.52 -0.37
C SER A 280 -4.81 14.32 -0.94
N LEU A 281 -5.05 15.13 -1.98
CA LEU A 281 -4.04 16.07 -2.52
C LEU A 281 -3.88 17.31 -1.63
N PHE A 282 -4.87 17.59 -0.79
CA PHE A 282 -4.85 18.64 0.22
C PHE A 282 -5.43 18.09 1.53
N PRO A 283 -4.75 17.14 2.19
CA PRO A 283 -5.26 16.47 3.39
C PRO A 283 -5.70 17.44 4.49
N ARG A 284 -5.08 18.62 4.51
CA ARG A 284 -5.40 19.75 5.39
C ARG A 284 -6.85 20.24 5.27
N LEU A 285 -7.56 19.92 4.18
CA LEU A 285 -8.98 20.20 3.97
C LEU A 285 -9.91 19.13 4.58
N LEU A 286 -9.39 17.92 4.86
CA LEU A 286 -10.11 16.80 5.50
C LEU A 286 -10.02 16.83 7.03
N GLY A 287 -9.43 17.89 7.59
CA GLY A 287 -9.10 17.95 9.00
C GLY A 287 -7.90 17.06 9.37
N THR A 288 -7.49 17.13 10.63
CA THR A 288 -6.28 16.47 11.12
C THR A 288 -6.40 14.96 11.23
N GLY A 289 -7.62 14.41 11.31
CA GLY A 289 -7.86 12.97 11.50
C GLY A 289 -7.46 12.10 10.30
N VAL A 290 -7.71 12.56 9.08
CA VAL A 290 -7.33 11.81 7.87
C VAL A 290 -5.83 11.91 7.59
N GLU A 291 -5.22 13.07 7.85
CA GLU A 291 -3.75 13.21 7.82
C GLU A 291 -3.07 12.23 8.78
N GLU A 292 -3.60 12.10 9.98
CA GLU A 292 -3.10 11.17 10.98
C GLU A 292 -3.31 9.71 10.57
N PHE A 293 -4.46 9.37 9.99
CA PHE A 293 -4.71 8.02 9.47
C PHE A 293 -3.75 7.61 8.34
N LEU A 294 -3.49 8.52 7.40
CA LEU A 294 -2.54 8.28 6.30
C LEU A 294 -1.09 8.16 6.81
N SER A 295 -0.68 9.07 7.71
CA SER A 295 0.63 9.01 8.38
C SER A 295 0.80 7.73 9.20
N MET A 296 -0.28 7.27 9.83
CA MET A 296 -0.30 6.03 10.60
C MET A 296 -0.18 4.82 9.68
N GLY A 297 -0.84 4.81 8.52
CA GLY A 297 -0.69 3.79 7.49
C GLY A 297 0.75 3.68 6.97
N GLU A 298 1.42 4.80 6.70
CA GLU A 298 2.83 4.82 6.28
C GLU A 298 3.75 4.28 7.39
N THR A 299 3.58 4.76 8.62
CA THR A 299 4.36 4.31 9.78
C THR A 299 4.21 2.81 10.03
N ASN A 300 2.97 2.31 9.89
CA ASN A 300 2.63 0.92 10.05
C ASN A 300 3.25 0.02 8.98
N ALA A 301 3.28 0.48 7.73
CA ALA A 301 3.94 -0.21 6.63
C ALA A 301 5.46 -0.28 6.83
N ASP A 302 6.09 0.81 7.28
CA ASP A 302 7.53 0.86 7.57
C ASP A 302 7.93 -0.05 8.74
N LEU A 303 7.09 -0.11 9.77
CA LEU A 303 7.26 -1.02 10.91
C LEU A 303 7.12 -2.49 10.49
N GLN A 304 6.16 -2.83 9.62
CA GLN A 304 6.04 -4.19 9.09
C GLN A 304 7.21 -4.57 8.18
N ALA A 305 7.70 -3.63 7.37
CA ALA A 305 8.85 -3.87 6.48
C ALA A 305 10.15 -4.16 7.24
N THR A 306 10.26 -3.70 8.50
CA THR A 306 11.43 -3.89 9.36
C THR A 306 11.21 -4.91 10.48
N ALA A 307 9.99 -5.44 10.64
CA ALA A 307 9.64 -6.40 11.67
C ALA A 307 10.24 -7.80 11.40
N SER A 308 10.81 -8.41 12.45
CA SER A 308 11.20 -9.83 12.40
C SER A 308 9.96 -10.75 12.31
N SER A 309 10.13 -12.02 11.91
CA SER A 309 9.04 -13.00 11.78
C SER A 309 8.35 -13.40 13.09
N GLY A 310 8.72 -12.79 14.23
CA GLY A 310 8.08 -13.03 15.51
C GLY A 310 6.69 -12.40 15.57
N ALA A 311 5.68 -13.16 16.02
CA ALA A 311 4.31 -12.68 16.17
C ALA A 311 4.17 -11.45 17.09
N ALA A 312 5.16 -11.18 17.95
CA ALA A 312 5.19 -9.97 18.78
C ALA A 312 5.69 -8.73 18.02
N SER A 313 6.59 -8.87 17.05
CA SER A 313 7.07 -7.76 16.21
C SER A 313 6.12 -7.39 15.08
N LEU A 314 5.15 -8.26 14.76
CA LEU A 314 4.07 -7.99 13.80
C LEU A 314 2.82 -7.39 14.46
N ARG A 315 2.79 -7.28 15.80
CA ARG A 315 1.68 -6.63 16.51
C ARG A 315 1.83 -5.12 16.39
N LEU A 316 1.03 -4.53 15.52
CA LEU A 316 0.84 -3.09 15.47
C LEU A 316 -0.11 -2.68 16.59
N PHE A 317 0.37 -1.89 17.54
CA PHE A 317 -0.48 -1.21 18.51
C PHE A 317 -0.83 0.17 17.98
N THR A 318 -2.10 0.38 17.67
CA THR A 318 -2.66 1.71 17.46
C THR A 318 -2.93 2.33 18.82
N TYR A 319 -2.12 3.31 19.22
CA TYR A 319 -2.49 4.18 20.32
C TYR A 319 -3.62 5.07 19.81
N MET A 320 -4.84 4.85 20.29
CA MET A 320 -5.93 5.80 20.06
C MET A 320 -5.54 7.12 20.71
N GLN A 321 -5.30 8.13 19.89
CA GLN A 321 -5.02 9.49 20.35
C GLN A 321 -6.25 9.98 21.13
N GLY A 322 -6.04 10.36 22.38
CA GLY A 322 -7.13 10.80 23.26
C GLY A 322 -6.84 10.50 24.72
N LEU A 323 -6.29 9.31 25.03
CA LEU A 323 -6.11 8.90 26.43
C LEU A 323 -5.05 9.71 27.19
N ASP A 324 -4.07 10.24 26.45
CA ASP A 324 -2.91 11.00 26.93
C ASP A 324 -3.19 12.49 27.16
N ARG A 325 -4.33 13.01 26.66
CA ARG A 325 -4.80 14.38 26.92
C ARG A 325 -5.78 14.49 28.09
N TYR A 326 -6.25 13.38 28.66
CA TYR A 326 -7.09 13.44 29.85
C TYR A 326 -6.24 13.62 31.11
N PRO A 327 -6.58 14.55 32.01
CA PRO A 327 -5.96 14.60 33.33
C PRO A 327 -6.23 13.29 34.08
N THR A 328 -5.35 12.93 35.03
CA THR A 328 -5.54 11.75 35.89
C THR A 328 -6.92 11.80 36.55
N LEU A 329 -7.80 10.88 36.17
CA LEU A 329 -9.17 10.79 36.68
C LEU A 329 -9.16 10.20 38.10
N ASN A 330 -9.97 10.78 38.99
CA ASN A 330 -10.21 10.17 40.30
C ASN A 330 -11.41 9.22 40.21
N ASP A 331 -11.52 8.33 41.20
CA ASP A 331 -12.56 7.32 41.25
C ASP A 331 -13.95 7.98 41.31
N GLY A 332 -14.76 7.80 40.27
CA GLY A 332 -16.11 8.37 40.14
C GLY A 332 -16.25 9.50 39.10
N ASP A 333 -15.18 9.95 38.45
CA ASP A 333 -15.27 10.95 37.38
C ASP A 333 -15.77 10.33 36.06
N ILE A 334 -16.85 10.89 35.49
CA ILE A 334 -17.35 10.53 34.16
C ILE A 334 -16.82 11.56 33.16
N VAL A 335 -16.03 11.10 32.18
CA VAL A 335 -15.54 11.94 31.08
C VAL A 335 -16.51 11.84 29.91
N THR A 336 -17.07 12.98 29.50
CA THR A 336 -17.77 13.10 28.22
C THR A 336 -16.74 13.38 27.12
N PRO A 337 -16.88 12.78 25.92
CA PRO A 337 -15.97 13.04 24.82
C PRO A 337 -15.95 14.53 24.46
N VAL A 338 -14.77 15.04 24.15
CA VAL A 338 -14.61 16.41 23.65
C VAL A 338 -15.05 16.37 22.19
N LEU A 339 -16.11 17.12 21.87
CA LEU A 339 -16.52 17.42 20.51
C LEU A 339 -15.42 18.19 19.77
#